data_AF-A0AA38FHA1-F1
#
_entry.id   AF-A0AA38FHA1-F1
#
_cell.length_a   1.000
_cell.length_b   1.000
_cell.length_c   1.000
_cell.angle_alpha   90.00
_cell.angle_beta   90.00
_cell.angle_gamma   90.00
#
_symmetry.space_group_name_H-M   'P 1'
#
loop_
_entity.id
_entity.type
_entity.pdbx_description
1 polymer ?
#
loop_
_entity_poly.entity_id
_entity_poly.type
_entity_poly.pdbx_seq_one_letter_code
_entity_poly.pdbx_strand_id
1 'polypeptide(L)'
;MEEDNQDTLEQVSINQDVTQAVSKFKRICVFCGSRSGYKTVFSQAALDLAKELVERKINLVYGGGSVGLMGLISQTVHDGGCHVLGVIPTALLSHE
;
A
#
# COMPACT_ATOMS: atom_id res chain seq x y z
N MET A 1 59.46 3.94 -27.83
CA MET A 1 58.81 5.25 -27.71
C MET A 1 57.33 4.97 -27.62
N GLU A 2 56.80 5.20 -26.42
CA GLU A 2 55.39 5.47 -26.07
C GLU A 2 54.36 4.37 -26.36
N GLU A 3 53.47 3.96 -25.47
CA GLU A 3 53.34 3.97 -24.01
C GLU A 3 52.12 3.06 -23.73
N ASP A 4 52.22 2.32 -22.63
CA ASP A 4 51.14 1.80 -21.79
C ASP A 4 50.07 0.79 -22.28
N ASN A 5 50.31 -0.42 -21.79
CA ASN A 5 49.38 -1.50 -21.50
C ASN A 5 48.50 -1.13 -20.29
N GLN A 6 47.18 -1.00 -20.49
CA GLN A 6 46.18 -0.87 -19.41
C GLN A 6 44.96 -1.73 -19.82
N ASP A 7 44.89 -2.97 -19.36
CA ASP A 7 44.14 -3.42 -18.18
C ASP A 7 42.61 -3.32 -18.28
N THR A 8 41.96 -4.43 -17.93
CA THR A 8 40.57 -4.59 -17.47
C THR A 8 39.36 -4.40 -18.41
N LEU A 9 38.82 -5.55 -18.84
CA LEU A 9 37.44 -6.01 -18.61
C LEU A 9 36.41 -4.91 -18.25
N GLU A 10 35.67 -4.39 -19.23
CA GLU A 10 34.45 -3.62 -18.95
C GLU A 10 33.25 -4.57 -18.85
N GLN A 11 32.67 -4.56 -17.66
CA GLN A 11 31.75 -5.54 -17.13
C GLN A 11 30.32 -5.39 -17.68
N VAL A 12 29.69 -6.53 -17.94
CA VAL A 12 28.24 -6.68 -17.91
C VAL A 12 27.76 -6.28 -16.52
N SER A 13 27.08 -5.14 -16.38
CA SER A 13 26.37 -4.76 -15.14
C SER A 13 25.28 -3.73 -15.43
N ILE A 14 24.19 -4.16 -16.06
CA ILE A 14 22.87 -3.58 -15.79
C ILE A 14 22.27 -4.32 -14.58
N ASN A 15 22.84 -4.05 -13.41
CA ASN A 15 22.12 -4.24 -12.15
C ASN A 15 21.52 -2.89 -11.79
N GLN A 16 20.36 -2.59 -12.39
CA GLN A 16 19.43 -1.69 -11.72
C GLN A 16 18.91 -2.45 -10.51
N ASP A 17 19.62 -2.32 -9.40
CA ASP A 17 19.10 -2.62 -8.08
C ASP A 17 17.73 -1.97 -7.98
N VAL A 18 16.68 -2.80 -8.00
CA VAL A 18 15.31 -2.44 -7.66
C VAL A 18 15.33 -2.16 -6.16
N THR A 19 15.95 -1.05 -5.75
CA THR A 19 15.79 -0.52 -4.41
C THR A 19 14.43 0.15 -4.37
N GLN A 20 13.40 -0.70 -4.22
CA GLN A 20 12.09 -0.28 -3.73
C GLN A 20 12.34 0.63 -2.52
N ALA A 21 12.09 1.93 -2.69
CA ALA A 21 12.22 2.89 -1.62
C ALA A 21 11.24 2.49 -0.53
N VAL A 22 11.74 1.82 0.50
CA VAL A 22 10.94 1.35 1.63
C VAL A 22 10.29 2.59 2.24
N SER A 23 8.96 2.65 2.19
CA SER A 23 8.21 3.75 2.79
C SER A 23 8.65 3.95 4.25
N LYS A 24 8.85 5.20 4.66
CA LYS A 24 9.13 5.55 6.07
C LYS A 24 8.04 5.03 7.02
N PHE A 25 6.82 4.87 6.50
CA PHE A 25 5.68 4.38 7.26
C PHE A 25 5.46 2.89 7.01
N LYS A 26 5.46 2.11 8.10
CA LYS A 26 5.10 0.68 8.05
C LYS A 26 3.59 0.45 8.01
N ARG A 27 2.81 1.41 8.49
CA ARG A 27 1.37 1.29 8.67
C ARG A 27 0.69 2.65 8.75
N ILE A 28 -0.49 2.79 8.15
CA ILE A 28 -1.31 4.02 8.19
C ILE A 28 -2.69 3.67 8.75
N CYS A 29 -3.18 4.52 9.66
CA CYS A 29 -4.55 4.45 10.16
C CYS A 29 -5.46 5.31 9.28
N VAL A 30 -6.53 4.72 8.75
CA VAL A 30 -7.47 5.41 7.86
C VAL A 30 -8.85 5.50 8.51
N PHE A 31 -9.34 6.73 8.64
CA PHE A 31 -10.71 7.03 9.03
C PHE A 31 -11.53 7.36 7.78
N CYS A 32 -12.55 6.56 7.51
CA CYS A 32 -13.48 6.77 6.40
C CYS A 32 -14.88 6.28 6.80
N GLY A 33 -15.90 6.64 6.03
CA GLY A 33 -17.29 6.26 6.36
C GLY A 33 -17.58 4.78 6.09
N SER A 34 -18.44 4.18 6.93
CA SER A 34 -19.03 2.85 6.68
C SER A 34 -20.04 2.83 5.53
N ARG A 35 -20.32 3.99 4.91
CA ARG A 35 -21.14 4.14 3.70
C ARG A 35 -20.26 4.66 2.56
N SER A 36 -20.52 4.19 1.34
CA SER A 36 -19.79 4.62 0.13
C SER A 36 -19.98 6.10 -0.25
N GLY A 37 -20.96 6.77 0.36
CA GLY A 37 -21.40 8.11 -0.03
C GLY A 37 -22.28 8.09 -1.29
N TYR A 38 -22.74 9.27 -1.69
CA TYR A 38 -23.65 9.43 -2.85
C TYR A 38 -22.92 9.65 -4.17
N LYS A 39 -21.65 10.06 -4.11
CA LYS A 39 -20.83 10.34 -5.30
C LYS A 39 -19.75 9.27 -5.43
N THR A 40 -19.58 8.76 -6.63
CA THR A 40 -18.57 7.74 -6.97
C THR A 40 -17.14 8.19 -6.67
N VAL A 41 -16.88 9.51 -6.66
CA VAL A 41 -15.57 10.09 -6.33
C VAL A 41 -15.04 9.68 -4.96
N PHE A 42 -15.91 9.38 -3.98
CA PHE A 42 -15.46 8.92 -2.67
C PHE A 42 -14.92 7.50 -2.72
N SER A 43 -15.63 6.59 -3.40
CA SER A 43 -15.15 5.24 -3.64
C SER A 43 -13.86 5.25 -4.46
N GLN A 44 -13.78 6.09 -5.49
CA GLN A 44 -12.57 6.18 -6.31
C GLN A 44 -11.37 6.64 -5.49
N ALA A 45 -11.51 7.72 -4.70
CA ALA A 45 -10.43 8.20 -3.84
C ALA A 45 -10.00 7.15 -2.81
N ALA A 46 -10.95 6.37 -2.29
CA ALA A 46 -10.66 5.27 -1.37
C ALA A 46 -9.87 4.13 -2.05
N LEU A 47 -10.21 3.76 -3.30
CA LEU A 47 -9.43 2.80 -4.08
C LEU A 47 -8.03 3.31 -4.39
N ASP A 48 -7.90 4.57 -4.80
CA ASP A 48 -6.63 5.16 -5.19
C ASP A 48 -5.68 5.21 -3.98
N LEU A 49 -6.19 5.60 -2.81
CA LEU A 49 -5.44 5.53 -1.56
C LEU A 49 -5.00 4.09 -1.26
N ALA A 50 -5.90 3.11 -1.34
CA ALA A 50 -5.58 1.72 -1.05
C ALA A 50 -4.50 1.15 -1.97
N LYS A 51 -4.56 1.46 -3.27
CA LYS A 51 -3.53 1.09 -4.24
C LYS A 51 -2.18 1.69 -3.89
N GLU A 52 -2.16 2.95 -3.48
CA GLU A 52 -0.92 3.63 -3.09
C GLU A 52 -0.29 2.99 -1.84
N LEU A 53 -1.12 2.56 -0.88
CA LEU A 53 -0.64 1.80 0.27
C LEU A 53 0.00 0.48 -0.16
N VAL A 54 -0.63 -0.24 -1.08
CA VAL A 54 -0.16 -1.53 -1.61
C VAL A 54 1.15 -1.38 -2.37
N GLU A 55 1.24 -0.40 -3.26
CA GLU A 55 2.44 -0.13 -4.06
C GLU A 55 3.64 0.17 -3.16
N ARG A 56 3.41 0.95 -2.10
CA ARG A 56 4.45 1.34 -1.13
C ARG A 56 4.67 0.33 -0.01
N LYS A 57 4.01 -0.84 -0.05
CA LYS A 57 4.05 -1.90 0.98
C LYS A 57 3.73 -1.40 2.39
N ILE A 58 2.76 -0.50 2.49
CA ILE A 58 2.28 0.08 3.74
C ILE A 58 1.05 -0.70 4.21
N ASN A 59 1.07 -1.14 5.47
CA ASN A 59 -0.05 -1.86 6.07
C ASN A 59 -1.18 -0.92 6.49
N LEU A 60 -2.39 -1.43 6.61
CA LEU A 60 -3.58 -0.65 6.98
C LEU A 60 -3.99 -0.91 8.44
N VAL A 61 -4.42 0.16 9.11
CA VAL A 61 -5.27 0.11 10.31
C VAL A 61 -6.54 0.89 10.02
N TYR A 62 -7.69 0.39 10.48
CA TYR A 62 -8.97 1.08 10.32
C TYR A 62 -10.00 0.60 11.34
N GLY A 63 -11.22 1.13 11.25
CA GLY A 63 -12.32 0.85 12.20
C GLY A 63 -12.94 -0.55 12.14
N GLY A 64 -12.48 -1.44 11.26
CA GLY A 64 -12.91 -2.84 11.24
C GLY A 64 -14.23 -3.14 10.52
N GLY A 65 -14.87 -2.15 9.88
CA GLY A 65 -16.13 -2.38 9.17
C GLY A 65 -15.99 -3.02 7.79
N SER A 66 -16.92 -3.88 7.40
CA SER A 66 -16.91 -4.64 6.14
C SER A 66 -17.59 -3.90 4.97
N VAL A 67 -18.30 -2.82 5.26
CA VAL A 67 -19.16 -2.11 4.29
C VAL A 67 -18.66 -0.72 3.91
N GLY A 68 -19.16 -0.20 2.78
CA GLY A 68 -18.90 1.17 2.32
C GLY A 68 -17.44 1.41 1.93
N LEU A 69 -16.90 2.58 2.30
CA LEU A 69 -15.51 2.93 1.99
C LEU A 69 -14.51 2.12 2.82
N MET A 70 -14.89 1.77 4.06
CA MET A 70 -14.07 0.94 4.94
C MET A 70 -13.80 -0.44 4.33
N GLY A 71 -14.85 -1.12 3.88
CA GLY A 71 -14.73 -2.42 3.20
C GLY A 71 -13.94 -2.34 1.90
N LEU A 72 -14.16 -1.28 1.12
CA LEU A 72 -13.48 -1.07 -0.15
C LEU A 72 -11.97 -0.89 0.01
N ILE A 73 -11.53 -0.07 0.98
CA ILE A 73 -10.11 0.10 1.29
C ILE A 73 -9.52 -1.17 1.89
N SER A 74 -10.19 -1.80 2.87
CA SER A 74 -9.66 -2.98 3.54
C SER A 74 -9.48 -4.15 2.58
N GLN A 75 -10.47 -4.38 1.71
CA GLN A 75 -10.39 -5.43 0.68
C GLN A 75 -9.26 -5.15 -0.31
N THR A 76 -9.17 -3.94 -0.84
CA THR A 76 -8.13 -3.59 -1.83
C THR A 76 -6.72 -3.73 -1.26
N VAL A 77 -6.50 -3.32 -0.01
CA VAL A 77 -5.19 -3.48 0.66
C VAL A 77 -4.88 -4.96 0.92
N HIS A 78 -5.88 -5.73 1.34
CA HIS A 78 -5.73 -7.17 1.59
C HIS A 78 -5.41 -7.93 0.30
N ASP A 79 -6.15 -7.68 -0.78
CA ASP A 79 -5.94 -8.28 -2.10
C ASP A 79 -4.57 -7.92 -2.69
N GLY A 80 -4.07 -6.73 -2.35
CA GLY A 80 -2.71 -6.28 -2.67
C GLY A 80 -1.60 -6.94 -1.84
N GLY A 81 -1.94 -7.86 -0.94
CA GLY A 81 -1.00 -8.62 -0.11
C GLY A 81 -0.41 -7.84 1.07
N CYS A 82 -0.98 -6.69 1.43
CA CYS A 82 -0.58 -5.94 2.61
C CYS A 82 -1.42 -6.35 3.83
N HIS A 83 -0.85 -6.19 5.03
CA HIS A 83 -1.55 -6.55 6.26
C HIS A 83 -2.63 -5.51 6.59
N VAL A 84 -3.82 -5.98 6.97
CA VAL A 84 -4.94 -5.15 7.41
C VAL A 84 -5.27 -5.45 8.86
N LEU A 85 -5.38 -4.42 9.69
CA LEU A 85 -5.82 -4.53 11.09
C LEU A 85 -7.09 -3.70 11.31
N GLY A 86 -8.20 -4.38 11.59
CA GLY A 86 -9.45 -3.75 12.01
C GLY A 86 -9.52 -3.63 13.53
N VAL A 87 -9.90 -2.46 14.04
CA VAL A 87 -10.17 -2.24 15.47
C VAL A 87 -11.64 -1.89 15.62
N ILE A 88 -12.42 -2.83 16.14
CA ILE A 88 -13.87 -2.70 16.32
C ILE A 88 -14.24 -2.89 17.80
N PRO A 89 -15.07 -2.01 18.38
CA PRO A 89 -15.64 -2.23 19.71
C PRO A 89 -16.50 -3.49 19.75
N THR A 90 -16.44 -4.26 20.84
CA THR A 90 -17.24 -5.49 21.01
C THR A 90 -18.74 -5.28 20.79
N ALA A 91 -19.25 -4.10 21.16
CA ALA A 91 -20.67 -3.74 20.98
C ALA A 91 -21.11 -3.65 19.51
N LEU A 92 -20.20 -3.48 18.55
CA LEU A 92 -20.51 -3.35 17.13
C LEU A 92 -20.31 -4.65 16.34
N LEU A 93 -19.70 -5.68 16.95
CA LEU A 93 -19.43 -6.97 16.26
C LEU A 93 -20.70 -7.65 15.73
N SER A 94 -21.85 -7.46 16.38
CA SER A 94 -23.12 -8.06 15.93
C SER A 94 -23.74 -7.36 14.70
N HIS A 95 -23.21 -6.21 14.31
CA HIS A 95 -23.76 -5.34 13.26
C HIS A 95 -22.86 -5.24 12.02
N GLU A 96 -21.79 -6.03 11.97
CA GLU A 96 -20.80 -6.06 10.87
C GLU A 96 -20.73 -7.43 10.18
#